data_AF-A0A1Y1Q3J2-F1
#
_entry.id   AF-A0A1Y1Q3J2-F1
#
_cell.length_a   1.000
_cell.length_b   1.000
_cell.length_c   1.000
_cell.angle_alpha   90.00
_cell.angle_beta   90.00
_cell.angle_gamma   90.00
#
_symmetry.space_group_name_H-M   'P 1'
#
loop_
_entity.id
_entity.type
_entity.pdbx_description
1 polymer ?
#
loop_
_entity_poly.entity_id
_entity_poly.type
_entity_poly.pdbx_seq_one_letter_code
_entity_poly.pdbx_strand_id
1 'polypeptide(L)'
;DRFGDYALEKLIAQTKAIDKWLVLMVDGLDVILGPKHLSQPWNAAFFGNLRTLASRSDGALALLITVNGPLSEFQKAVQELTHSKSPYFNFVYEVKLGAFSNEVVKQLLRQGGERFSDTSYELIHELVGGHPYLLQVAASMLWEMGGKYKSPVQFIEIFYSQVKEVLDEIWQSWSGSLQEAFISVAFVQMKELREVFEKRLQMDMGKLIRRIPPLKLDLEYLKQYGFVTEDENMPGGWRVVPRIFLPFALLNCKIEYRNKLPKEVFSYLFVPGYADKSS
;
A
#
# COMPACT_ATOMS: atom_id res chain seq x y z
N ASP A 1 -21.01 12.54 -32.77
CA ASP A 1 -21.04 11.80 -31.48
C ASP A 1 -21.87 10.50 -31.45
N ARG A 2 -22.37 9.95 -32.58
CA ARG A 2 -23.17 8.69 -32.58
C ARG A 2 -22.38 7.42 -32.94
N PHE A 3 -21.06 7.51 -33.10
CA PHE A 3 -20.23 6.42 -33.63
C PHE A 3 -19.63 5.50 -32.55
N GLY A 4 -19.58 5.94 -31.28
CA GLY A 4 -18.92 5.20 -30.20
C GLY A 4 -19.74 4.03 -29.66
N ASP A 5 -20.96 4.31 -29.21
CA ASP A 5 -21.78 3.29 -28.50
C ASP A 5 -22.22 2.14 -29.43
N TYR A 6 -22.62 2.46 -30.67
CA TYR A 6 -23.09 1.45 -31.62
C TYR A 6 -22.00 0.47 -32.06
N ALA A 7 -20.74 0.94 -32.20
CA ALA A 7 -19.64 0.08 -32.61
C ALA A 7 -19.28 -0.94 -31.53
N LEU A 8 -19.25 -0.51 -30.27
CA LEU A 8 -18.93 -1.39 -29.15
C LEU A 8 -20.07 -2.37 -28.84
N GLU A 9 -21.32 -1.91 -28.86
CA GLU A 9 -22.49 -2.80 -28.73
C GLU A 9 -22.52 -3.86 -29.84
N LYS A 10 -22.21 -3.47 -31.08
CA LYS A 10 -22.11 -4.40 -32.20
C LYS A 10 -20.98 -5.42 -32.00
N LEU A 11 -19.81 -4.97 -31.52
CA LEU A 11 -18.69 -5.86 -31.21
C LEU A 11 -19.08 -6.88 -30.12
N ILE A 12 -19.75 -6.44 -29.06
CA ILE A 12 -20.24 -7.32 -27.98
C ILE A 12 -21.22 -8.36 -28.56
N ALA A 13 -22.18 -7.92 -29.38
CA ALA A 13 -23.15 -8.82 -30.02
C ALA A 13 -22.47 -9.84 -30.95
N GLN A 14 -21.47 -9.42 -31.73
CA GLN A 14 -20.68 -10.31 -32.59
C GLN A 14 -19.85 -11.31 -31.79
N THR A 15 -19.26 -10.87 -30.66
CA THR A 15 -18.47 -11.73 -29.79
C THR A 15 -19.34 -12.80 -29.13
N LYS A 16 -20.56 -12.41 -28.72
CA LYS A 16 -21.59 -13.35 -28.23
C LYS A 16 -22.00 -14.37 -29.29
N ALA A 17 -22.20 -13.93 -30.54
CA ALA A 17 -22.63 -14.80 -31.63
C ALA A 17 -21.62 -15.93 -31.94
N ILE A 18 -20.37 -15.79 -31.51
CA ILE A 18 -19.32 -16.80 -31.65
C ILE A 18 -18.96 -17.47 -30.31
N ASP A 19 -19.82 -17.35 -29.29
CA ASP A 19 -19.64 -17.92 -27.94
C ASP A 19 -18.31 -17.54 -27.29
N LYS A 20 -17.94 -16.26 -27.40
CA LYS A 20 -16.74 -15.69 -26.76
C LYS A 20 -17.11 -14.53 -25.84
N TRP A 21 -16.14 -14.15 -25.01
CA TRP A 21 -16.23 -12.98 -24.14
C TRP A 21 -15.32 -11.87 -24.64
N LEU A 22 -15.81 -10.64 -24.62
CA LEU A 22 -14.99 -9.45 -24.73
C LEU A 22 -14.55 -9.06 -23.32
N VAL A 23 -13.24 -9.00 -23.08
CA VAL A 23 -12.69 -8.53 -21.80
C VAL A 23 -12.22 -7.09 -21.98
N LEU A 24 -12.83 -6.16 -21.25
CA LEU A 24 -12.39 -4.78 -21.16
C LEU A 24 -11.65 -4.57 -19.84
N MET A 25 -10.35 -4.28 -19.93
CA MET A 25 -9.51 -3.96 -18.79
C MET A 25 -9.31 -2.45 -18.73
N VAL A 26 -9.66 -1.83 -17.59
CA VAL A 26 -9.42 -0.42 -17.34
C VAL A 26 -8.58 -0.28 -16.08
N ASP A 27 -7.34 0.15 -16.28
CA ASP A 27 -6.35 0.29 -15.22
C ASP A 27 -6.36 1.73 -14.66
N GLY A 28 -6.34 1.87 -13.34
CA GLY A 28 -6.30 3.16 -12.64
C GLY A 28 -7.53 4.02 -12.90
N LEU A 29 -8.73 3.42 -12.87
CA LEU A 29 -9.97 4.12 -13.22
C LEU A 29 -10.23 5.32 -12.29
N ASP A 30 -9.75 5.28 -11.05
CA ASP A 30 -9.80 6.38 -10.08
C ASP A 30 -9.14 7.68 -10.57
N VAL A 31 -8.19 7.60 -11.51
CA VAL A 31 -7.55 8.79 -12.10
C VAL A 31 -8.57 9.72 -12.76
N ILE A 32 -9.63 9.19 -13.37
CA ILE A 32 -10.66 10.01 -14.04
C ILE A 32 -11.60 10.72 -13.05
N LEU A 33 -11.53 10.37 -11.77
CA LEU A 33 -12.21 11.05 -10.67
C LEU A 33 -11.33 12.08 -9.97
N GLY A 34 -10.11 12.33 -10.48
CA GLY A 34 -9.25 13.38 -9.95
C GLY A 34 -9.83 14.80 -10.18
N PRO A 35 -9.38 15.81 -9.41
CA PRO A 35 -9.83 17.21 -9.52
C PRO A 35 -9.77 17.79 -10.94
N LYS A 36 -8.83 17.30 -11.76
CA LYS A 36 -8.65 17.73 -13.17
C LYS A 36 -9.78 17.26 -14.08
N HIS A 37 -10.43 16.15 -13.74
CA HIS A 37 -11.41 15.47 -14.59
C HIS A 37 -12.83 15.59 -14.05
N LEU A 38 -13.03 15.77 -12.74
CA LEU A 38 -14.35 15.88 -12.10
C LEU A 38 -15.29 16.92 -12.73
N SER A 39 -14.76 18.05 -13.20
CA SER A 39 -15.56 19.11 -13.83
C SER A 39 -15.86 18.88 -15.31
N GLN A 40 -15.36 17.79 -15.88
CA GLN A 40 -15.48 17.55 -17.31
C GLN A 40 -16.89 17.03 -17.68
N PRO A 41 -17.55 17.62 -18.70
CA PRO A 41 -18.91 17.22 -19.09
C PRO A 41 -19.05 15.76 -19.51
N TRP A 42 -17.96 15.14 -20.00
CA TRP A 42 -17.97 13.76 -20.50
C TRP A 42 -17.97 12.71 -19.38
N ASN A 43 -17.60 13.05 -18.14
CA ASN A 43 -17.50 12.07 -17.06
C ASN A 43 -18.83 11.38 -16.77
N ALA A 44 -19.92 12.14 -16.64
CA ALA A 44 -21.23 11.56 -16.34
C ALA A 44 -21.72 10.65 -17.48
N ALA A 45 -21.48 11.05 -18.73
CA ALA A 45 -21.80 10.25 -19.90
C ALA A 45 -20.96 8.96 -19.97
N PHE A 46 -19.67 9.04 -19.66
CA PHE A 46 -18.78 7.88 -19.61
C PHE A 46 -19.29 6.81 -18.64
N PHE A 47 -19.59 7.20 -17.39
CA PHE A 47 -20.14 6.26 -16.40
C PHE A 47 -21.55 5.78 -16.79
N GLY A 48 -22.42 6.66 -17.31
CA GLY A 48 -23.73 6.24 -17.83
C GLY A 48 -23.62 5.14 -18.90
N ASN A 49 -22.70 5.32 -19.85
CA ASN A 49 -22.49 4.39 -20.95
C ASN A 49 -21.83 3.08 -20.47
N LEU A 50 -20.82 3.16 -19.59
CA LEU A 50 -20.15 1.98 -19.05
C LEU A 50 -21.13 1.07 -18.29
N ARG A 51 -21.99 1.63 -17.45
CA ARG A 51 -23.04 0.87 -16.76
C ARG A 51 -24.03 0.23 -17.73
N THR A 52 -24.42 0.98 -18.76
CA THR A 52 -25.36 0.50 -19.79
C THR A 52 -24.76 -0.68 -20.56
N LEU A 53 -23.49 -0.56 -20.98
CA LEU A 53 -22.76 -1.61 -21.68
C LEU A 53 -22.63 -2.87 -20.84
N ALA A 54 -22.20 -2.73 -19.58
CA ALA A 54 -22.07 -3.86 -18.66
C ALA A 54 -23.41 -4.59 -18.48
N SER A 55 -24.49 -3.84 -18.24
CA SER A 55 -25.82 -4.39 -17.95
C SER A 55 -26.49 -5.04 -19.17
N ARG A 56 -26.25 -4.52 -20.38
CA ARG A 56 -26.89 -5.01 -21.62
C ARG A 56 -26.10 -6.08 -22.35
N SER A 57 -24.87 -6.36 -21.92
CA SER A 57 -23.99 -7.32 -22.58
C SER A 57 -24.47 -8.77 -22.50
N ASP A 58 -25.38 -9.09 -21.58
CA ASP A 58 -25.92 -10.44 -21.35
C ASP A 58 -24.81 -11.51 -21.29
N GLY A 59 -23.78 -11.21 -20.48
CA GLY A 59 -22.63 -12.09 -20.23
C GLY A 59 -21.52 -12.05 -21.28
N ALA A 60 -21.68 -11.33 -22.39
CA ALA A 60 -20.68 -11.26 -23.45
C ALA A 60 -19.55 -10.23 -23.20
N LEU A 61 -19.70 -9.38 -22.17
CA LEU A 61 -18.68 -8.42 -21.73
C LEU A 61 -18.25 -8.75 -20.29
N ALA A 62 -16.95 -8.96 -20.10
CA ALA A 62 -16.31 -8.98 -18.79
C ALA A 62 -15.56 -7.67 -18.59
N LEU A 63 -15.83 -7.00 -17.47
CA LEU A 63 -15.19 -5.73 -17.11
C LEU A 63 -14.24 -5.96 -15.93
N LEU A 64 -12.97 -5.66 -16.14
CA LEU A 64 -11.95 -5.70 -15.10
C LEU A 64 -11.45 -4.27 -14.87
N ILE A 65 -11.65 -3.76 -13.66
CA ILE A 65 -11.27 -2.40 -13.28
C ILE A 65 -10.28 -2.49 -12.12
N THR A 66 -9.22 -1.69 -12.18
CA THR A 66 -8.34 -1.45 -11.03
C THR A 66 -8.56 -0.03 -10.51
N VAL A 67 -8.45 0.13 -9.19
CA VAL A 67 -8.55 1.41 -8.48
C VAL A 67 -7.61 1.39 -7.27
N ASN A 68 -7.04 2.55 -6.92
CA ASN A 68 -6.16 2.70 -5.74
C ASN A 68 -6.92 3.09 -4.47
N GLY A 69 -8.05 2.44 -4.20
CA GLY A 69 -8.89 2.73 -3.03
C GLY A 69 -10.03 1.73 -2.87
N PRO A 70 -10.76 1.79 -1.75
CA PRO A 70 -11.87 0.88 -1.52
C PRO A 70 -13.03 1.21 -2.47
N LEU A 71 -13.75 0.17 -2.91
CA LEU A 71 -14.90 0.34 -3.80
C LEU A 71 -15.93 1.32 -3.23
N SER A 72 -16.09 1.41 -1.90
CA SER A 72 -17.02 2.34 -1.25
C SER A 72 -16.72 3.82 -1.48
N GLU A 73 -15.44 4.20 -1.51
CA GLU A 73 -15.04 5.59 -1.77
C GLU A 73 -15.23 5.93 -3.24
N PHE A 74 -14.79 5.03 -4.12
CA PHE A 74 -14.95 5.16 -5.56
C PHE A 74 -16.44 5.25 -5.95
N GLN A 75 -17.25 4.40 -5.34
CA GLN A 75 -18.71 4.40 -5.44
C GLN A 75 -19.33 5.75 -5.04
N LYS A 76 -18.93 6.31 -3.90
CA LYS A 76 -19.44 7.60 -3.42
C LYS A 76 -19.11 8.72 -4.41
N ALA A 77 -17.87 8.76 -4.88
CA ALA A 77 -17.43 9.75 -5.86
C ALA A 77 -18.22 9.68 -7.18
N VAL A 78 -18.49 8.48 -7.71
CA VAL A 78 -19.29 8.31 -8.92
C VAL A 78 -20.78 8.66 -8.70
N GLN A 79 -21.33 8.36 -7.52
CA GLN A 79 -22.71 8.72 -7.19
C GLN A 79 -22.92 10.24 -7.12
N GLU A 80 -21.98 10.96 -6.51
CA GLU A 80 -21.97 12.42 -6.48
C GLU A 80 -21.93 13.01 -7.88
N LEU A 81 -21.12 12.43 -8.76
CA LEU A 81 -20.97 12.86 -10.15
C LEU A 81 -22.18 12.56 -11.05
N THR A 82 -22.84 11.41 -10.85
CA THR A 82 -23.98 10.97 -11.66
C THR A 82 -25.33 11.43 -11.10
N HIS A 83 -25.35 12.06 -9.93
CA HIS A 83 -26.56 12.38 -9.15
C HIS A 83 -27.50 11.18 -8.93
N SER A 84 -26.94 9.97 -8.96
CA SER A 84 -27.69 8.73 -8.78
C SER A 84 -27.90 8.43 -7.30
N LYS A 85 -29.14 8.18 -6.89
CA LYS A 85 -29.48 7.70 -5.54
C LYS A 85 -29.17 6.22 -5.35
N SER A 86 -29.07 5.46 -6.43
CA SER A 86 -28.82 4.02 -6.41
C SER A 86 -27.32 3.74 -6.52
N PRO A 87 -26.82 2.66 -5.90
CA PRO A 87 -25.44 2.28 -6.08
C PRO A 87 -25.05 2.13 -7.55
N TYR A 88 -24.00 2.85 -7.97
CA TYR A 88 -23.49 2.78 -9.34
C TYR A 88 -22.89 1.41 -9.64
N PHE A 89 -21.96 0.94 -8.79
CA PHE A 89 -21.22 -0.32 -8.95
C PHE A 89 -21.96 -1.56 -8.44
N ASN A 90 -23.30 -1.58 -8.49
CA ASN A 90 -24.06 -2.78 -8.11
C ASN A 90 -23.92 -3.95 -9.09
N PHE A 91 -23.14 -3.77 -10.16
CA PHE A 91 -22.87 -4.75 -11.22
C PHE A 91 -21.43 -5.25 -11.23
N VAL A 92 -20.60 -4.84 -10.27
CA VAL A 92 -19.20 -5.31 -10.13
C VAL A 92 -19.00 -5.95 -8.76
N TYR A 93 -18.00 -6.82 -8.68
CA TYR A 93 -17.53 -7.42 -7.43
C TYR A 93 -16.12 -6.93 -7.13
N GLU A 94 -15.85 -6.61 -5.87
CA GLU A 94 -14.54 -6.11 -5.42
C GLU A 94 -13.60 -7.29 -5.12
N VAL A 95 -12.45 -7.32 -5.80
CA VAL A 95 -11.33 -8.21 -5.44
C VAL A 95 -10.24 -7.36 -4.82
N LYS A 96 -10.02 -7.55 -3.52
CA LYS A 96 -8.99 -6.84 -2.77
C LYS A 96 -7.64 -7.55 -2.91
N LEU A 97 -6.64 -6.85 -3.43
CA LEU A 97 -5.27 -7.34 -3.50
C LEU A 97 -4.52 -6.88 -2.23
N GLY A 98 -4.30 -7.83 -1.32
CA GLY A 98 -3.55 -7.61 -0.08
C GLY A 98 -2.07 -7.96 -0.22
N ALA A 99 -1.34 -7.87 0.89
CA ALA A 99 0.01 -8.37 0.98
C ALA A 99 0.06 -9.90 0.83
N PHE A 100 1.19 -10.41 0.34
CA PHE A 100 1.48 -11.84 0.32
C PHE A 100 1.61 -12.39 1.75
N SER A 101 1.17 -13.63 1.96
CA SER A 101 1.46 -14.35 3.18
C SER A 101 2.94 -14.70 3.26
N ASN A 102 3.44 -14.99 4.46
CA ASN A 102 4.84 -15.37 4.67
C ASN A 102 5.22 -16.62 3.85
N GLU A 103 4.29 -17.56 3.71
CA GLU A 103 4.46 -18.79 2.92
C GLU A 103 4.64 -18.46 1.44
N VAL A 104 3.83 -17.53 0.90
CA VAL A 104 3.93 -17.08 -0.49
C VAL A 104 5.26 -16.34 -0.71
N VAL A 105 5.63 -15.43 0.18
CA VAL A 105 6.94 -14.73 0.12
C VAL A 105 8.09 -15.74 0.08
N LYS A 106 8.05 -16.75 0.97
CA LYS A 106 9.05 -17.82 1.02
C LYS A 106 9.08 -18.65 -0.26
N GLN A 107 7.92 -18.99 -0.82
CA GLN A 107 7.82 -19.74 -2.07
C GLN A 107 8.39 -18.95 -3.26
N LEU A 108 8.10 -17.64 -3.34
CA LEU A 108 8.63 -16.77 -4.39
C LEU A 108 10.15 -16.65 -4.30
N LEU A 109 10.70 -16.38 -3.12
CA LEU A 109 12.15 -16.21 -2.94
C LEU A 109 12.93 -17.52 -3.18
N ARG A 110 12.34 -18.68 -2.85
CA ARG A 110 12.93 -20.00 -3.13
C ARG A 110 13.18 -20.26 -4.62
N GLN A 111 12.45 -19.60 -5.52
CA GLN A 111 12.66 -19.75 -6.97
C GLN A 111 14.04 -19.26 -7.41
N GLY A 112 14.68 -18.37 -6.64
CA GLY A 112 16.03 -17.91 -6.95
C GLY A 112 17.16 -18.83 -6.47
N GLY A 113 16.83 -19.98 -5.85
CA GLY A 113 17.82 -21.01 -5.46
C GLY A 113 18.93 -20.45 -4.58
N GLU A 114 20.19 -20.74 -4.93
CA GLU A 114 21.38 -20.35 -4.17
C GLU A 114 21.58 -18.83 -4.03
N ARG A 115 20.83 -18.01 -4.78
CA ARG A 115 20.90 -16.54 -4.67
C ARG A 115 20.24 -16.00 -3.40
N PHE A 116 19.35 -16.76 -2.77
CA PHE A 116 18.63 -16.37 -1.57
C PHE A 116 18.93 -17.34 -0.44
N SER A 117 19.85 -16.96 0.46
CA SER A 117 20.11 -17.70 1.70
C SER A 117 18.97 -17.51 2.71
N ASP A 118 18.89 -18.37 3.73
CA ASP A 118 17.91 -18.21 4.83
C ASP A 118 18.06 -16.85 5.54
N THR A 119 19.29 -16.38 5.75
CA THR A 119 19.56 -15.05 6.33
C THR A 119 19.07 -13.92 5.42
N SER A 120 19.21 -14.08 4.11
CA SER A 120 18.69 -13.11 3.14
C SER A 120 17.17 -13.10 3.11
N TYR A 121 16.54 -14.26 3.26
CA TYR A 121 15.09 -14.39 3.38
C TYR A 121 14.58 -13.65 4.62
N GLU A 122 15.18 -13.89 5.79
CA GLU A 122 14.80 -13.21 7.04
C GLU A 122 14.94 -11.69 6.92
N LEU A 123 16.06 -11.22 6.35
CA LEU A 123 16.29 -9.80 6.12
C LEU A 123 15.22 -9.20 5.19
N ILE A 124 14.95 -9.81 4.03
CA ILE A 124 13.97 -9.30 3.07
C ILE A 124 12.57 -9.32 3.70
N HIS A 125 12.19 -10.44 4.31
CA HIS A 125 10.88 -10.60 4.95
C HIS A 125 10.64 -9.55 6.02
N GLU A 126 11.64 -9.31 6.87
CA GLU A 126 11.57 -8.29 7.90
C GLU A 126 11.49 -6.87 7.33
N LEU A 127 12.20 -6.62 6.23
CA LEU A 127 12.30 -5.31 5.60
C LEU A 127 11.02 -4.90 4.86
N VAL A 128 10.44 -5.82 4.11
CA VAL A 128 9.36 -5.56 3.14
C VAL A 128 8.01 -6.17 3.54
N GLY A 129 8.02 -7.10 4.50
CA GLY A 129 6.84 -7.88 4.84
C GLY A 129 6.37 -8.73 3.67
N GLY A 130 5.07 -8.64 3.39
CA GLY A 130 4.42 -9.25 2.24
C GLY A 130 4.10 -8.29 1.09
N HIS A 131 4.58 -7.03 1.13
CA HIS A 131 4.19 -6.03 0.14
C HIS A 131 4.78 -6.39 -1.24
N PRO A 132 3.96 -6.66 -2.29
CA PRO A 132 4.45 -7.23 -3.55
C PRO A 132 5.54 -6.39 -4.24
N TYR A 133 5.32 -5.08 -4.36
CA TYR A 133 6.29 -4.16 -4.97
C TYR A 133 7.63 -4.11 -4.19
N LEU A 134 7.57 -3.89 -2.87
CA LEU A 134 8.77 -3.82 -2.04
C LEU A 134 9.56 -5.14 -2.07
N LEU A 135 8.85 -6.27 -2.05
CA LEU A 135 9.46 -7.60 -2.19
C LEU A 135 10.18 -7.74 -3.54
N GLN A 136 9.54 -7.33 -4.64
CA GLN A 136 10.14 -7.38 -5.96
C GLN A 136 11.43 -6.54 -6.02
N VAL A 137 11.41 -5.30 -5.52
CA VAL A 137 12.59 -4.43 -5.52
C VAL A 137 13.71 -5.04 -4.67
N ALA A 138 13.41 -5.48 -3.44
CA ALA A 138 14.41 -6.07 -2.55
C ALA A 138 15.03 -7.36 -3.14
N ALA A 139 14.19 -8.22 -3.74
CA ALA A 139 14.65 -9.44 -4.38
C ALA A 139 15.51 -9.14 -5.62
N SER A 140 15.11 -8.18 -6.46
CA SER A 140 15.87 -7.76 -7.64
C SER A 140 17.24 -7.19 -7.24
N MET A 141 17.27 -6.32 -6.24
CA MET A 141 18.52 -5.77 -5.72
C MET A 141 19.46 -6.85 -5.22
N LEU A 142 18.95 -7.79 -4.40
CA LEU A 142 19.78 -8.86 -3.88
C LEU A 142 20.28 -9.80 -4.99
N TRP A 143 19.45 -10.04 -6.01
CA TRP A 143 19.83 -10.81 -7.19
C TRP A 143 20.99 -10.17 -7.94
N GLU A 144 20.92 -8.85 -8.20
CA GLU A 144 21.98 -8.08 -8.87
C GLU A 144 23.28 -8.04 -8.06
N MET A 145 23.17 -7.98 -6.73
CA MET A 145 24.32 -8.10 -5.81
C MET A 145 24.87 -9.53 -5.71
N GLY A 146 24.26 -10.47 -6.45
CA GLY A 146 24.67 -11.86 -6.48
C GLY A 146 24.44 -12.62 -5.18
N GLY A 147 23.47 -12.20 -4.37
CA GLY A 147 23.17 -12.77 -3.06
C GLY A 147 24.10 -12.30 -1.94
N LYS A 148 24.96 -11.30 -2.18
CA LYS A 148 25.98 -10.86 -1.23
C LYS A 148 25.92 -9.35 -0.99
N TYR A 149 25.85 -8.95 0.26
CA TYR A 149 25.98 -7.55 0.70
C TYR A 149 27.00 -7.45 1.83
N LYS A 150 27.67 -6.30 1.99
CA LYS A 150 28.72 -6.12 3.00
C LYS A 150 28.16 -6.08 4.42
N SER A 151 26.99 -5.45 4.61
CA SER A 151 26.26 -5.42 5.87
C SER A 151 24.75 -5.27 5.62
N PRO A 152 23.89 -5.78 6.53
CA PRO A 152 22.44 -5.60 6.42
C PRO A 152 22.04 -4.12 6.37
N VAL A 153 22.67 -3.28 7.20
CA VAL A 153 22.39 -1.84 7.26
C VAL A 153 22.67 -1.17 5.92
N GLN A 154 23.80 -1.48 5.28
CA GLN A 154 24.11 -0.91 3.96
C GLN A 154 23.09 -1.34 2.90
N PHE A 155 22.67 -2.62 2.92
CA PHE A 155 21.62 -3.10 2.02
C PHE A 155 20.31 -2.32 2.21
N ILE A 156 19.90 -2.14 3.47
CA ILE A 156 18.68 -1.41 3.84
C ILE A 156 18.75 0.06 3.41
N GLU A 157 19.89 0.73 3.57
CA GLU A 157 20.06 2.13 3.14
C GLU A 157 19.93 2.29 1.62
N ILE A 158 20.58 1.40 0.85
CA ILE A 158 20.46 1.38 -0.61
C ILE A 158 19.00 1.10 -0.98
N PHE A 159 18.36 0.11 -0.34
CA PHE A 159 16.97 -0.24 -0.60
C PHE A 159 16.04 0.93 -0.33
N TYR A 160 16.18 1.59 0.83
CA TYR A 160 15.42 2.78 1.20
C TYR A 160 15.53 3.87 0.14
N SER A 161 16.74 4.14 -0.35
CA SER A 161 16.96 5.16 -1.39
C SER A 161 16.21 4.85 -2.70
N GLN A 162 16.03 3.57 -3.03
CA GLN A 162 15.32 3.14 -4.24
C GLN A 162 13.80 3.19 -4.07
N VAL A 163 13.28 2.88 -2.88
CA VAL A 163 11.83 2.81 -2.65
C VAL A 163 11.23 4.07 -2.05
N LYS A 164 12.04 5.03 -1.59
CA LYS A 164 11.61 6.27 -0.91
C LYS A 164 10.44 6.97 -1.62
N GLU A 165 10.50 7.09 -2.94
CA GLU A 165 9.49 7.82 -3.71
C GLU A 165 8.15 7.09 -3.67
N VAL A 166 8.17 5.77 -3.85
CA VAL A 166 6.98 4.93 -3.71
C VAL A 166 6.44 4.91 -2.28
N LEU A 167 7.31 4.94 -1.26
CA LEU A 167 6.85 5.08 0.13
C LEU A 167 6.14 6.42 0.35
N ASP A 168 6.63 7.51 -0.26
CA ASP A 168 5.96 8.80 -0.22
C ASP A 168 4.62 8.77 -0.95
N GLU A 169 4.55 8.18 -2.15
CA GLU A 169 3.29 8.01 -2.88
C GLU A 169 2.25 7.23 -2.06
N ILE A 170 2.65 6.10 -1.46
CA ILE A 170 1.79 5.32 -0.57
C ILE A 170 1.33 6.18 0.61
N TRP A 171 2.25 6.91 1.24
CA TRP A 171 1.94 7.77 2.37
C TRP A 171 0.94 8.88 2.00
N GLN A 172 1.14 9.55 0.87
CA GLN A 172 0.23 10.60 0.38
C GLN A 172 -1.14 10.05 -0.03
N SER A 173 -1.24 8.76 -0.37
CA SER A 173 -2.53 8.12 -0.69
C SER A 173 -3.42 7.89 0.54
N TRP A 174 -2.83 7.90 1.75
CA TRP A 174 -3.57 7.66 2.98
C TRP A 174 -4.31 8.89 3.47
N SER A 175 -5.50 8.67 4.03
CA SER A 175 -6.22 9.71 4.77
C SER A 175 -5.43 10.14 6.01
N GLY A 176 -5.74 11.31 6.57
CA GLY A 176 -5.12 11.77 7.80
C GLY A 176 -5.30 10.81 8.99
N SER A 177 -6.42 10.08 9.05
CA SER A 177 -6.67 9.09 10.12
C SER A 177 -5.80 7.84 9.96
N LEU A 178 -5.65 7.33 8.73
CA LEU A 178 -4.75 6.22 8.40
C LEU A 178 -3.28 6.59 8.70
N GLN A 179 -2.87 7.80 8.32
CA GLN A 179 -1.54 8.34 8.64
C GLN A 179 -1.32 8.43 10.16
N GLU A 180 -2.30 8.91 10.93
CA GLU A 180 -2.22 8.96 12.40
C GLU A 180 -2.13 7.57 13.02
N ALA A 181 -2.95 6.62 12.56
CA ALA A 181 -2.93 5.23 13.00
C ALA A 181 -1.56 4.59 12.75
N PHE A 182 -1.03 4.74 11.53
CA PHE A 182 0.26 4.19 11.15
C PHE A 182 1.42 4.78 11.97
N ILE A 183 1.50 6.12 12.09
CA ILE A 183 2.56 6.79 12.86
C ILE A 183 2.50 6.39 14.34
N SER A 184 1.30 6.26 14.89
CA SER A 184 1.12 5.87 16.30
C SER A 184 1.73 4.50 16.58
N VAL A 185 1.50 3.54 15.69
CA VAL A 185 2.12 2.20 15.79
C VAL A 185 3.63 2.27 15.52
N ALA A 186 4.06 3.02 14.50
CA ALA A 186 5.45 3.12 14.11
C ALA A 186 6.34 3.64 15.26
N PHE A 187 5.98 4.74 15.91
CA PHE A 187 6.78 5.27 17.02
C PHE A 187 6.76 4.38 18.26
N VAL A 188 5.63 3.73 18.57
CA VAL A 188 5.55 2.80 19.70
C VAL A 188 6.44 1.57 19.48
N GLN A 189 6.59 1.12 18.23
CA GLN A 189 7.46 0.00 17.87
C GLN A 189 8.96 0.34 17.99
N MET A 190 9.37 1.60 17.80
CA MET A 190 10.78 2.03 17.86
C MET A 190 11.28 2.21 19.29
N LYS A 191 11.30 1.11 20.06
CA LYS A 191 11.62 1.10 21.50
C LYS A 191 13.03 1.67 21.79
N GLU A 192 13.98 1.44 20.89
CA GLU A 192 15.37 1.89 20.97
C GLU A 192 15.50 3.41 20.90
N LEU A 193 14.52 4.10 20.30
CA LEU A 193 14.46 5.55 20.18
C LEU A 193 13.55 6.20 21.21
N ARG A 194 12.99 5.42 22.15
CA ARG A 194 12.05 5.93 23.17
C ARG A 194 12.62 7.09 23.97
N GLU A 195 13.88 6.99 24.41
CA GLU A 195 14.51 8.09 25.15
C GLU A 195 14.64 9.35 24.30
N VAL A 196 14.94 9.21 23.00
CA VAL A 196 15.01 10.34 22.06
C VAL A 196 13.64 10.98 21.93
N PHE A 197 12.58 10.19 21.79
CA PHE A 197 11.21 10.71 21.69
C PHE A 197 10.76 11.42 22.96
N GLU A 198 10.94 10.79 24.13
CA GLU A 198 10.48 11.35 25.40
C GLU A 198 11.33 12.56 25.82
N LYS A 199 12.66 12.46 25.79
CA LYS A 199 13.55 13.50 26.32
C LYS A 199 13.83 14.62 25.32
N ARG A 200 14.07 14.30 24.03
CA ARG A 200 14.48 15.30 23.02
C ARG A 200 13.32 15.87 22.22
N LEU A 201 12.33 15.03 21.90
CA LEU A 201 11.15 15.44 21.15
C LEU A 201 9.96 15.81 22.05
N GLN A 202 10.05 15.59 23.36
CA GLN A 202 8.98 15.84 24.34
C GLN A 202 7.67 15.13 23.96
N MET A 203 7.79 13.94 23.37
CA MET A 203 6.66 13.13 22.95
C MET A 203 6.15 12.27 24.10
N ASP A 204 4.87 12.40 24.43
CA ASP A 204 4.22 11.55 25.44
C ASP A 204 3.85 10.19 24.81
N MET A 205 4.76 9.22 24.95
CA MET A 205 4.57 7.85 24.45
C MET A 205 3.36 7.17 25.11
N GLY A 206 3.05 7.49 26.37
CA GLY A 206 1.89 6.94 27.07
C GLY A 206 0.56 7.46 26.50
N LYS A 207 0.53 8.70 26.04
CA LYS A 207 -0.59 9.26 25.28
C LYS A 207 -0.71 8.63 23.90
N LEU A 208 0.41 8.39 23.22
CA LEU A 208 0.42 7.74 21.90
C LEU A 208 -0.12 6.31 21.97
N ILE A 209 0.32 5.51 22.93
CA ILE A 209 -0.19 4.15 23.17
C ILE A 209 -1.71 4.17 23.42
N ARG A 210 -2.20 5.13 24.22
CA ARG A 210 -3.64 5.29 24.50
C ARG A 210 -4.47 5.71 23.29
N ARG A 211 -3.86 6.23 22.22
CA ARG A 211 -4.54 6.56 20.95
C ARG A 211 -4.70 5.36 20.03
N ILE A 212 -3.94 4.29 20.21
CA ILE A 212 -3.99 3.12 19.33
C ILE A 212 -5.36 2.42 19.36
N PRO A 213 -5.98 2.11 20.53
CA PRO A 213 -7.24 1.36 20.53
C PRO A 213 -8.41 2.03 19.78
N PRO A 214 -8.62 3.38 19.89
CA PRO A 214 -9.60 4.08 19.07
C PRO A 214 -9.38 3.98 17.55
N LEU A 215 -8.15 3.70 17.09
CA LEU A 215 -7.78 3.64 15.68
C LEU A 215 -7.91 2.23 15.09
N LYS A 216 -8.59 1.30 15.78
CA LYS A 216 -8.70 -0.10 15.36
C LYS A 216 -9.21 -0.28 13.93
N LEU A 217 -10.22 0.48 13.49
CA LEU A 217 -10.77 0.33 12.13
C LEU A 217 -9.74 0.72 11.06
N ASP A 218 -9.00 1.80 11.28
CA ASP A 218 -7.90 2.22 10.41
C ASP A 218 -6.76 1.19 10.38
N LEU A 219 -6.47 0.56 11.53
CA LEU A 219 -5.46 -0.47 11.64
C LEU A 219 -5.86 -1.78 10.95
N GLU A 220 -7.13 -2.19 11.01
CA GLU A 220 -7.62 -3.33 10.22
C GLU A 220 -7.54 -3.05 8.72
N TYR A 221 -7.82 -1.81 8.30
CA TYR A 221 -7.63 -1.41 6.91
C TYR A 221 -6.15 -1.52 6.51
N LEU A 222 -5.23 -0.95 7.28
CA LEU A 222 -3.78 -1.04 7.04
C LEU A 222 -3.26 -2.49 7.06
N LYS A 223 -3.83 -3.35 7.92
CA LYS A 223 -3.52 -4.78 8.02
C LYS A 223 -3.87 -5.52 6.74
N GLN A 224 -5.02 -5.19 6.14
CA GLN A 224 -5.48 -5.79 4.90
C GLN A 224 -4.46 -5.62 3.75
N TYR A 225 -3.76 -4.49 3.72
CA TYR A 225 -2.72 -4.19 2.73
C TYR A 225 -1.30 -4.53 3.22
N GLY A 226 -1.17 -5.11 4.42
CA GLY A 226 0.09 -5.57 4.99
C GLY A 226 1.04 -4.49 5.48
N PHE A 227 0.52 -3.31 5.83
CA PHE A 227 1.32 -2.24 6.44
C PHE A 227 1.51 -2.44 7.95
N VAL A 228 0.52 -3.04 8.62
CA VAL A 228 0.58 -3.40 10.03
C VAL A 228 0.10 -4.84 10.26
N THR A 229 0.41 -5.41 11.41
CA THR A 229 -0.18 -6.67 11.91
C THR A 229 -0.36 -6.57 13.42
N GLU A 230 -1.24 -7.40 13.96
CA GLU A 230 -1.38 -7.58 15.41
C GLU A 230 -0.11 -8.24 15.97
N ASP A 231 0.35 -7.75 17.12
CA ASP A 231 1.48 -8.31 17.88
C ASP A 231 1.27 -8.02 19.36
N GLU A 232 0.92 -9.05 20.14
CA GLU A 232 0.66 -8.95 21.58
C GLU A 232 1.88 -8.51 22.38
N ASN A 233 3.09 -8.64 21.83
CA ASN A 233 4.33 -8.22 22.47
C ASN A 233 4.64 -6.73 22.25
N MET A 234 3.85 -6.05 21.42
CA MET A 234 3.96 -4.62 21.20
C MET A 234 3.01 -3.84 22.10
N PRO A 235 3.47 -2.72 22.70
CA PRO A 235 2.56 -1.82 23.37
C PRO A 235 1.50 -1.34 22.36
N GLY A 236 0.23 -1.43 22.74
CA GLY A 236 -0.89 -1.15 21.83
C GLY A 236 -1.34 -2.32 20.96
N GLY A 237 -0.63 -3.45 20.92
CA GLY A 237 -1.06 -4.69 20.26
C GLY A 237 -0.84 -4.75 18.75
N TRP A 238 -0.07 -3.81 18.17
CA TRP A 238 0.17 -3.71 16.73
C TRP A 238 1.65 -3.45 16.42
N ARG A 239 2.09 -3.89 15.24
CA ARG A 239 3.41 -3.59 14.67
C ARG A 239 3.30 -3.21 13.19
N VAL A 240 4.19 -2.34 12.73
CA VAL A 240 4.51 -2.13 11.32
C VAL A 240 5.25 -3.35 10.78
N VAL A 241 4.84 -3.83 9.61
CA VAL A 241 5.39 -5.05 9.00
C VAL A 241 6.47 -4.75 7.96
N PRO A 242 6.27 -3.91 6.94
CA PRO A 242 7.40 -3.50 6.12
C PRO A 242 8.20 -2.52 6.97
N ARG A 243 9.19 -3.03 7.71
CA ARG A 243 9.98 -2.23 8.65
C ARG A 243 10.73 -1.10 7.96
N ILE A 244 10.87 -1.14 6.63
CA ILE A 244 11.36 0.00 5.84
C ILE A 244 10.54 1.29 6.02
N PHE A 245 9.27 1.20 6.43
CA PHE A 245 8.49 2.40 6.77
C PHE A 245 8.88 3.03 8.10
N LEU A 246 9.62 2.33 8.98
CA LEU A 246 10.09 2.91 10.25
C LEU A 246 11.04 4.09 10.03
N PRO A 247 12.14 3.96 9.26
CA PRO A 247 12.96 5.13 8.93
C PRO A 247 12.18 6.17 8.11
N PHE A 248 11.25 5.75 7.23
CA PHE A 248 10.38 6.69 6.50
C PHE A 248 9.55 7.56 7.45
N ALA A 249 8.89 6.97 8.45
CA ALA A 249 8.06 7.69 9.42
C ALA A 249 8.91 8.70 10.22
N LEU A 250 10.12 8.31 10.63
CA LEU A 250 11.05 9.21 11.31
C LEU A 250 11.53 10.36 10.42
N LEU A 251 11.87 10.04 9.18
CA LEU A 251 12.37 11.02 8.22
C LEU A 251 11.26 11.90 7.66
N ASN A 252 9.98 11.56 7.85
CA ASN A 252 8.84 12.42 7.53
C ASN A 252 8.31 13.22 8.72
N CYS A 253 8.87 13.04 9.92
CA CYS A 253 8.64 13.94 11.04
C CYS A 253 8.93 15.41 10.66
N LYS A 254 8.40 16.34 11.47
CA LYS A 254 8.74 17.76 11.37
C LYS A 254 10.26 17.95 11.35
N ILE A 255 10.73 18.93 10.57
CA ILE A 255 12.16 19.22 10.38
C ILE A 255 12.89 19.40 11.72
N GLU A 256 12.24 20.06 12.69
CA GLU A 256 12.75 20.26 14.05
C GLU A 256 13.05 18.95 14.81
N TYR A 257 12.38 17.85 14.46
CA TYR A 257 12.62 16.52 15.05
C TYR A 257 13.75 15.80 14.33
N ARG A 258 13.85 15.95 13.00
CA ARG A 258 14.91 15.30 12.19
C ARG A 258 16.30 15.68 12.67
N ASN A 259 16.52 16.95 13.00
CA ASN A 259 17.82 17.45 13.49
C ASN A 259 18.21 16.90 14.88
N LYS A 260 17.27 16.28 15.60
CA LYS A 260 17.49 15.69 16.94
C LYS A 260 17.67 14.17 16.90
N LEU A 261 17.43 13.54 15.74
CA LEU A 261 17.62 12.11 15.53
C LEU A 261 19.12 11.76 15.49
N PRO A 262 19.51 10.55 15.91
CA PRO A 262 20.88 10.05 15.70
C PRO A 262 21.24 10.06 14.21
N LYS A 263 22.53 10.19 13.88
CA LYS A 263 22.96 10.13 12.47
C LYS A 263 22.81 8.72 11.88
N GLU A 264 22.95 7.70 12.73
CA GLU A 264 22.92 6.28 12.38
C GLU A 264 21.52 5.67 12.59
N VAL A 265 20.44 6.36 12.16
CA VAL A 265 19.04 5.93 12.38
C VAL A 265 18.80 4.48 11.96
N PHE A 266 19.33 4.07 10.80
CA PHE A 266 19.17 2.70 10.30
C PHE A 266 19.80 1.67 11.24
N SER A 267 20.94 1.98 11.88
CA SER A 267 21.54 1.10 12.86
C SER A 267 20.68 0.96 14.12
N TYR A 268 20.09 2.05 14.63
CA TYR A 268 19.16 1.99 15.76
C TYR A 268 17.93 1.13 15.47
N LEU A 269 17.44 1.16 14.23
CA LEU A 269 16.23 0.43 13.84
C LEU A 269 16.51 -1.03 13.51
N PHE A 270 17.63 -1.35 12.86
CA PHE A 270 17.84 -2.69 12.27
C PHE A 270 18.98 -3.49 12.90
N VAL A 271 19.75 -2.92 13.84
CA VAL A 271 20.81 -3.65 14.56
C VAL A 271 20.41 -3.83 16.02
N PRO A 272 20.07 -5.06 16.45
CA PRO A 272 19.74 -5.34 17.84
C PRO A 272 20.84 -4.90 18.81
N GLY A 273 20.46 -4.18 19.87
CA GLY A 273 21.39 -3.70 20.91
C GLY A 273 22.35 -2.60 20.46
N TYR A 274 22.08 -1.93 19.34
CA TYR A 274 22.93 -0.81 18.89
C TYR A 274 22.90 0.37 19.87
N ALA A 275 21.74 0.67 20.46
CA ALA A 275 21.57 1.74 21.42
C ALA A 275 22.50 1.57 22.64
N ASP A 276 22.57 0.36 23.20
CA ASP A 276 23.37 0.03 24.38
C ASP A 276 24.89 0.15 24.16
N LYS A 277 25.35 0.07 22.91
CA LYS A 277 26.77 0.21 22.55
C LYS A 277 27.18 1.65 22.27
N SER A 278 26.21 2.54 22.09
CA SER A 278 26.41 3.93 21.68
C SER A 278 26.34 4.94 22.83
N SER A 279 25.90 4.49 24.01
CA SER A 279 25.83 5.22 25.27
C SER A 279 27.06 4.98 26.14
#